data_AF-A0A6N8CS69-F1
#
_entry.id   AF-A0A6N8CS69-F1
#
_cell.length_a   1.000
_cell.length_b   1.000
_cell.length_c   1.000
_cell.angle_alpha   90.00
_cell.angle_beta   90.00
_cell.angle_gamma   90.00
#
_symmetry.space_group_name_H-M   'P 1'
#
loop_
_entity.id
_entity.type
_entity.pdbx_description
1 polymer ?
#
loop_
_entity_poly.entity_id
_entity_poly.type
_entity_poly.pdbx_seq_one_letter_code
_entity_poly.pdbx_strand_id
1 'polypeptide(L)' 'MSSQQIVVVILAAIILLTQGTLLFLDARKRQRHAWLWGIVGLIQFPVPSLVYYFVVIKRYNKT' A
#
# COMPACT_ATOMS: atom_id res chain seq x y z
N MET A 1 9.74 24.18 9.43
CA MET A 1 8.42 23.59 9.09
C MET A 1 7.39 24.14 10.05
N SER A 2 6.21 24.51 9.57
CA SER A 2 5.12 24.95 10.45
C SER A 2 4.50 23.76 11.19
N SER A 3 3.88 24.00 12.35
CA SER A 3 3.24 22.94 13.14
C SER A 3 2.21 22.13 12.32
N GLN A 4 1.52 22.78 11.37
CA GLN A 4 0.57 22.11 10.48
C GLN A 4 1.28 21.13 9.53
N GLN A 5 2.45 21.49 9.00
CA GLN A 5 3.22 20.62 8.10
C GLN A 5 3.68 19.35 8.82
N ILE A 6 4.09 19.47 10.09
CA ILE A 6 4.54 18.33 10.89
C ILE A 6 3.38 17.34 11.09
N VAL A 7 2.19 17.84 11.44
CA VAL A 7 0.99 17.00 11.61
C VAL A 7 0.64 16.29 10.30
N VAL A 8 0.69 16.99 9.16
CA VAL A 8 0.42 16.41 7.85
C VAL A 8 1.40 15.29 7.51
N VAL A 9 2.70 15.47 7.78
CA VAL A 9 3.72 14.44 7.51
C VAL A 9 3.51 13.21 8.40
N ILE A 10 3.18 13.38 9.68
CA ILE A 10 2.90 12.27 10.59
C ILE A 10 1.68 11.48 10.12
N LEU A 11 0.59 12.16 9.76
CA LEU A 11 -0.61 11.52 9.24
C LEU A 11 -0.32 10.78 7.92
N ALA A 12 0.42 11.39 7.00
CA ALA A 12 0.82 10.75 5.75
C ALA A 12 1.66 9.49 6.01
N ALA A 13 2.61 9.53 6.94
CA ALA A 13 3.41 8.37 7.31
C ALA A 13 2.55 7.23 7.87
N ILE A 14 1.59 7.52 8.76
CA ILE A 14 0.67 6.52 9.31
C ILE A 14 -0.18 5.90 8.20
N ILE A 15 -0.69 6.71 7.27
CA ILE A 15 -1.49 6.23 6.13
C ILE A 15 -0.66 5.33 5.22
N LEU A 16 0.56 5.74 4.87
CA LEU A 16 1.47 4.94 4.03
C LEU A 16 1.82 3.61 4.71
N LEU A 17 2.21 3.64 5.99
CA LEU A 17 2.52 2.43 6.76
C LEU A 17 1.33 1.47 6.83
N THR A 18 0.14 2.02 7.05
CA THR A 18 -1.10 1.24 7.11
C THR A 18 -1.40 0.61 5.75
N GLN A 19 -1.37 1.38 4.65
CA GLN A 19 -1.65 0.82 3.32
C GLN A 19 -0.59 -0.23 2.92
N GLY A 20 0.69 0.05 3.15
CA GLY A 20 1.79 -0.86 2.81
C GLY A 20 1.68 -2.17 3.59
N THR A 21 1.33 -2.09 4.87
CA THR A 21 1.09 -3.28 5.72
C THR A 21 -0.12 -4.08 5.22
N LEU A 22 -1.22 -3.42 4.86
CA LEU A 22 -2.40 -4.10 4.33
C LEU A 22 -2.09 -4.79 2.99
N LEU A 23 -1.38 -4.12 2.08
CA LEU A 23 -0.93 -4.71 0.82
C LEU A 23 -0.01 -5.91 1.07
N PHE A 24 0.95 -5.80 1.99
CA PHE A 24 1.85 -6.88 2.36
C PHE A 24 1.08 -8.10 2.89
N LEU A 25 0.14 -7.89 3.81
CA LEU A 25 -0.68 -8.95 4.40
C LEU A 25 -1.57 -9.62 3.36
N ASP A 26 -2.22 -8.86 2.49
CA ASP A 26 -3.07 -9.40 1.42
C ASP A 26 -2.23 -10.19 0.39
N ALA A 27 -1.10 -9.62 -0.05
CA ALA A 27 -0.19 -10.26 -1.00
C ALA A 27 0.45 -11.53 -0.43
N ARG A 28 0.72 -11.57 0.89
CA ARG A 28 1.20 -12.76 1.60
C ARG A 28 0.15 -13.87 1.61
N LYS A 29 -1.13 -13.55 1.85
CA LYS A 29 -2.23 -14.54 1.77
C LYS A 29 -2.34 -15.15 0.37
N ARG A 30 -2.05 -14.38 -0.68
CA ARG A 30 -2.08 -14.84 -2.07
C ARG A 30 -0.76 -15.48 -2.55
N GLN A 31 0.28 -15.57 -1.70
CA GLN A 31 1.64 -16.03 -2.06
C GLN A 31 2.23 -15.27 -3.27
N ARG A 32 1.87 -13.99 -3.46
CA ARG A 32 2.32 -13.16 -4.59
C ARG A 32 3.24 -12.05 -4.11
N HIS A 33 4.56 -12.23 -4.22
CA HIS A 33 5.59 -11.20 -4.01
C HIS A 33 5.25 -10.17 -2.90
N ALA A 34 4.91 -10.65 -1.70
CA ALA A 34 4.36 -9.82 -0.63
C ALA A 34 5.24 -8.61 -0.30
N TRP A 35 6.56 -8.83 -0.31
CA TRP A 35 7.55 -7.80 -0.04
C TRP A 35 7.57 -6.67 -1.08
N LEU A 36 7.36 -6.99 -2.36
CA LEU A 36 7.29 -6.01 -3.44
C LEU A 36 6.07 -5.08 -3.22
N TRP A 37 4.90 -5.65 -2.92
CA TRP A 37 3.69 -4.88 -2.69
C TRP A 37 3.71 -4.08 -1.39
N GLY A 38 4.40 -4.57 -0.35
CA GLY A 38 4.63 -3.83 0.88
C GLY A 38 5.44 -2.55 0.63
N ILE A 39 6.57 -2.65 -0.09
CA ILE A 39 7.44 -1.49 -0.39
C ILE A 39 6.76 -0.54 -1.37
N VAL A 40 6.15 -1.05 -2.44
CA VAL A 40 5.44 -0.21 -3.42
C VAL A 40 4.29 0.54 -2.74
N GLY A 41 3.62 -0.09 -1.76
CA GLY A 41 2.62 0.55 -0.91
C GLY A 41 3.14 1.68 -0.01
N LEU A 42 4.45 1.82 0.21
CA LEU A 42 5.02 2.90 1.02
C LEU A 42 5.43 4.13 0.21
N ILE A 43 5.45 4.05 -1.13
CA ILE A 43 5.97 5.13 -1.99
C ILE A 43 4.98 6.29 -2.10
N GLN A 44 3.72 6.00 -2.42
CA GLN A 44 2.67 7.02 -2.47
C GLN A 44 1.30 6.45 -2.12
N PHE A 45 0.37 7.32 -1.73
CA PHE A 45 -1.06 7.00 -1.65
C PHE A 45 -1.80 7.82 -2.72
N PRO A 46 -2.86 7.31 -3.38
CA PRO A 46 -3.46 5.97 -3.35
C PRO A 46 -3.02 5.04 -4.50
N VAL A 47 -2.12 5.48 -5.39
CA VAL A 47 -1.81 4.78 -6.67
C VAL A 47 -1.35 3.32 -6.51
N PRO A 48 -0.42 2.97 -5.60
CA PRO A 48 -0.02 1.59 -5.32
C PRO A 48 -1.18 0.66 -5.00
N SER A 49 -2.14 1.14 -4.20
CA SER A 49 -3.33 0.39 -3.81
C SER A 49 -4.25 0.13 -5.00
N LEU A 50 -4.43 1.12 -5.89
CA LEU A 50 -5.18 0.97 -7.14
C LEU A 50 -4.52 -0.04 -8.08
N VAL A 51 -3.21 0.07 -8.29
CA VAL A 51 -2.45 -0.85 -9.15
C VAL A 51 -2.53 -2.28 -8.61
N TYR A 52 -2.37 -2.47 -7.29
CA TYR A 52 -2.53 -3.78 -6.65
C TYR A 52 -3.91 -4.38 -6.91
N TYR A 53 -4.97 -3.58 -6.75
CA TYR A 53 -6.34 -4.04 -6.98
C TYR A 53 -6.58 -4.50 -8.43
N PHE A 54 -6.17 -3.70 -9.41
CA PHE A 54 -6.37 -4.03 -10.83
C PHE A 54 -5.49 -5.18 -11.32
N VAL A 55 -4.24 -5.28 -10.85
CA VAL A 55 -3.28 -6.27 -11.36
C VAL A 55 -3.37 -7.60 -10.60
N VAL A 56 -3.51 -7.56 -9.27
CA VAL A 56 -3.46 -8.76 -8.42
C VAL A 56 -4.85 -9.29 -8.14
N ILE A 57 -5.76 -8.47 -7.60
CA ILE A 57 -7.08 -8.93 -7.15
C ILE A 57 -7.97 -9.31 -8.34
N LYS A 58 -8.09 -8.42 -9.34
CA LYS A 58 -8.94 -8.67 -10.52
C LYS A 58 -8.44 -9.86 -11.36
N ARG A 59 -7.13 -10.12 -11.39
CA ARG A 59 -6.55 -11.25 -12.12
C ARG A 59 -6.71 -12.56 -11.36
N TYR A 60 -6.62 -12.54 -10.02
CA TYR A 60 -6.87 -13.71 -9.18
C TYR A 60 -8.30 -14.27 -9.36
N ASN A 61 -9.32 -13.40 -9.40
CA ASN A 61 -10.72 -13.85 -9.56
C ASN A 61 -11.07 -14.40 -10.97
N LYS A 62 -10.15 -14.33 -11.94
CA LYS A 62 -10.35 -14.80 -13.32
C LYS A 62 -9.56 -16.07 -13.67
N THR A 63 -8.75 -16.59 -12.73
CA THR A 63 -7.96 -17.82 -12.91
C THR A 63 -8.57 -18.90 -12.06
#